data_AF-A0A9E6Y9C3-F1
#
_entry.id   AF-A0A9E6Y9C3-F1
#
_cell.length_a   1.000
_cell.length_b   1.000
_cell.length_c   1.000
_cell.angle_alpha   90.00
_cell.angle_beta   90.00
_cell.angle_gamma   90.00
#
_symmetry.space_group_name_H-M   'P 1'
#
loop_
_entity.id
_entity.type
_entity.pdbx_description
1 polymer ?
#
loop_
_entity_poly.entity_id
_entity_poly.type
_entity_poly.pdbx_seq_one_letter_code
_entity_poly.pdbx_strand_id
1 'polypeptide(L)' 'MPNIGPMELVIVLVIALLILGPKKLPDVGRSVGRGLREFKDSVSGRDHDDDPALEGAARTRETV' A
#
# COMPACT_ATOMS: atom_id res chain seq x y z
N MET A 1 -25.51 -19.89 17.70
CA MET A 1 -24.21 -19.64 17.04
C MET A 1 -23.72 -18.28 17.53
N PRO A 2 -22.48 -18.15 18.03
CA PRO A 2 -21.92 -16.85 18.41
C PRO A 2 -21.90 -15.97 17.17
N ASN A 3 -22.73 -14.93 17.15
CA ASN A 3 -22.70 -13.94 16.08
C ASN A 3 -21.59 -12.96 16.42
N ILE A 4 -20.38 -13.22 15.89
CA ILE A 4 -19.27 -12.27 15.95
C ILE A 4 -19.67 -11.06 15.13
N GLY A 5 -20.34 -10.13 15.81
CA GLY A 5 -20.83 -8.90 15.22
C GLY A 5 -19.71 -7.86 15.14
N PRO A 6 -19.95 -6.75 14.42
CA PRO A 6 -19.02 -5.62 14.37
C PRO A 6 -18.63 -5.13 15.77
N MET A 7 -19.55 -5.23 16.74
CA MET A 7 -19.33 -4.83 18.12
C MET A 7 -18.24 -5.64 18.83
N GLU A 8 -18.20 -6.95 18.60
CA GLU A 8 -17.22 -7.84 19.23
C GLU A 8 -15.83 -7.63 18.61
N LEU A 9 -15.78 -7.39 17.30
CA LEU A 9 -14.54 -7.02 16.61
C LEU A 9 -13.97 -5.69 17.11
N VAL A 10 -14.82 -4.70 17.41
CA VAL A 10 -14.39 -3.43 18.02
C VAL A 10 -13.79 -3.65 19.41
N ILE A 11 -14.39 -4.50 20.25
CA ILE A 11 -13.85 -4.83 21.58
C ILE A 11 -12.47 -5.47 21.47
N VAL A 12 -12.30 -6.45 20.57
CA VAL A 12 -11.00 -7.08 20.32
C VAL A 12 -9.99 -6.05 19.81
N LEU A 13 -10.41 -5.16 18.90
CA LEU A 13 -9.57 -4.10 18.38
C LEU A 13 -9.10 -3.14 19.49
N VAL A 14 -9.97 -2.79 20.44
CA VAL A 14 -9.61 -1.96 21.60
C VAL A 14 -8.57 -2.66 22.48
N ILE A 15 -8.72 -3.95 22.74
CA ILE A 15 -7.73 -4.72 23.52
C ILE A 15 -6.39 -4.79 22.77
N ALA A 16 -6.42 -5.09 21.47
CA ALA A 16 -5.23 -5.10 20.62
C ALA A 16 -4.56 -3.72 20.59
N LEU A 17 -5.34 -2.64 20.58
CA LEU A 17 -4.89 -1.26 20.65
C LEU A 17 -4.23 -0.90 21.98
N LEU A 18 -4.64 -1.51 23.10
CA LEU A 18 -3.97 -1.30 24.38
C LEU A 18 -2.60 -1.98 24.41
N ILE A 19 -2.48 -3.18 23.82
CA ILE A 19 -1.21 -3.93 23.79
C ILE A 19 -0.24 -3.34 22.77
N LEU A 20 -0.72 -3.07 21.55
CA LEU A 20 0.09 -2.57 20.44
C LEU A 20 0.23 -1.04 20.46
N GLY A 21 -0.79 -0.32 20.94
CA GLY A 21 -0.87 1.14 20.90
C GLY A 21 -1.53 1.66 19.61
N PRO A 22 -2.39 2.69 19.68
CA PRO A 22 -3.08 3.26 18.51
C PRO A 22 -2.16 3.88 17.47
N LYS A 23 -0.95 4.27 17.89
CA LYS A 23 0.08 4.81 17.00
C LYS A 23 0.78 3.71 16.18
N LYS A 24 0.85 2.47 16.68
CA LYS A 24 1.54 1.36 15.99
C LYS A 24 0.66 0.64 14.98
N LEU A 25 -0.66 0.60 15.17
CA LEU A 25 -1.59 0.06 14.15
C LEU A 25 -1.39 0.66 12.74
N PRO A 26 -1.38 2.00 12.55
CA PRO A 26 -1.19 2.58 11.22
C PRO A 26 0.21 2.34 10.67
N ASP A 27 1.24 2.28 11.51
CA ASP A 27 2.61 1.97 11.05
C ASP A 27 2.74 0.53 10.56
N VAL A 28 2.18 -0.43 11.32
CA VAL A 28 2.10 -1.84 10.90
C VAL A 28 1.28 -1.96 9.62
N GLY A 29 0.10 -1.33 9.55
CA GLY A 29 -0.74 -1.31 8.36
C GLY A 29 -0.05 -0.71 7.13
N ARG A 30 0.72 0.37 7.27
CA ARG A 30 1.51 0.94 6.17
C ARG A 30 2.63 0.01 5.71
N SER A 31 3.31 -0.65 6.65
CA SER A 31 4.39 -1.60 6.30
C SER A 31 3.86 -2.82 5.55
N VAL A 32 2.79 -3.43 6.07
CA VAL A 32 2.11 -4.56 5.44
C VAL A 32 1.46 -4.15 4.12
N GLY A 33 0.85 -2.96 4.06
CA GLY A 33 0.20 -2.45 2.86
C GLY A 33 1.16 -2.23 1.70
N ARG A 34 2.39 -1.76 1.97
CA ARG A 34 3.45 -1.66 0.96
C ARG A 34 3.87 -3.04 0.45
N GLY A 35 4.16 -3.97 1.36
CA GLY A 35 4.52 -5.34 0.98
C GLY A 35 3.41 -6.06 0.22
N LEU A 36 2.14 -5.86 0.61
CA LEU A 36 1.00 -6.43 -0.11
C LEU A 36 0.79 -5.78 -1.48
N ARG A 37 1.09 -4.48 -1.62
CA ARG A 37 1.05 -3.79 -2.91
C ARG A 37 2.13 -4.32 -3.84
N GLU A 38 3.38 -4.41 -3.38
CA GLU A 38 4.50 -4.98 -4.15
C GLU A 38 4.25 -6.46 -4.49
N PHE A 39 3.74 -7.25 -3.54
CA PHE A 39 3.35 -8.63 -3.77
C PHE A 39 2.23 -8.73 -4.81
N LYS A 40 1.20 -7.89 -4.71
CA LYS A 40 0.13 -7.83 -5.70
C LYS A 40 0.67 -7.41 -7.06
N ASP A 41 1.51 -6.40 -7.15
CA ASP A 41 2.05 -5.88 -8.40
C ASP A 41 2.91 -6.96 -9.11
N SER A 42 3.73 -7.69 -8.34
CA SER A 42 4.53 -8.84 -8.82
C SER A 42 3.66 -10.01 -9.28
N VAL A 43 2.60 -10.34 -8.53
CA VAL A 43 1.68 -11.45 -8.87
C VAL A 43 0.74 -11.08 -10.02
N SER A 44 0.40 -9.80 -10.18
CA SER A 44 -0.49 -9.33 -11.25
C SER A 44 0.25 -8.90 -12.52
N GLY A 45 1.58 -9.05 -12.58
CA GLY A 45 2.38 -8.75 -13.77
C GLY A 45 2.30 -7.29 -14.21
N ARG A 46 1.94 -6.37 -13.31
CA ARG A 46 1.94 -4.93 -13.57
C ARG A 46 3.33 -4.40 -13.22
N ASP A 47 4.30 -4.75 -14.05
CA ASP A 47 5.51 -3.94 -14.14
C ASP A 47 5.07 -2.56 -14.67
N HIS A 48 5.42 -1.55 -13.89
CA HIS A 48 5.00 -0.18 -14.09
C HIS A 48 5.80 0.38 -15.27
N ASP A 49 5.31 0.18 -16.49
CA ASP A 49 5.71 0.90 -17.72
C ASP A 49 5.21 2.36 -17.73
N ASP A 50 4.96 2.94 -16.55
CA ASP A 50 4.54 4.33 -16.38
C ASP A 50 5.75 5.17 -15.95
N ASP A 51 6.69 5.37 -16.87
CA ASP A 51 7.65 6.48 -16.85
C ASP A 51 7.16 7.60 -17.78
N PRO A 52 6.32 8.54 -17.32
CA PRO A 52 5.98 9.74 -18.09
C PRO A 52 6.95 10.88 -17.78
N ALA A 53 8.25 10.61 -17.72
CA ALA A 53 9.24 11.64 -17.44
C ALA A 53 10.53 11.42 -18.25
N LEU A 54 10.68 12.24 -19.30
CA LEU A 54 11.96 12.68 -19.87
C LEU A 54 12.60 11.84 -21.00
N GLU A 55 11.92 11.62 -22.13
CA GLU A 55 12.66 11.42 -23.40
C GLU A 55 11.91 12.00 -24.62
N GLY A 56 12.12 13.29 -24.90
CA GLY A 56 11.55 13.96 -26.08
C GLY A 56 11.82 15.47 -26.17
N ALA A 57 12.44 16.06 -25.16
CA ALA A 57 12.90 17.44 -25.16
C ALA A 57 14.38 17.57 -25.57
N ALA A 58 14.84 16.93 -26.65
CA ALA A 58 16.14 17.24 -27.28
C ALA A 58 16.39 16.41 -28.57
N ARG A 59 16.15 17.00 -29.75
CA ARG A 59 16.95 16.84 -31.01
C ARG A 59 16.14 17.19 -32.27
N THR A 60 15.78 18.47 -32.42
CA THR A 60 15.48 19.06 -33.76
C THR A 60 16.22 20.40 -33.89
N ARG A 61 17.49 20.37 -33.48
CA ARG A 61 18.50 21.40 -33.75
C ARG A 61 19.71 20.70 -34.34
N GLU A 62 19.55 20.19 -35.55
CA GLU A 62 20.65 19.84 -36.45
C GLU A 62 20.04 19.88 -37.87
N THR A 63 20.01 21.03 -38.55
CA THR A 63 21.06 21.44 -39.52
C THR A 63 21.60 20.25 -40.33
N VAL A 64 21.13 20.08 -41.56
CA VAL A 64 21.81 20.39 -42.84
C VAL A 64 20.95 19.85 -43.99
#